data_AF-A0A556SB25-F1
#
_entry.id   AF-A0A556SB25-F1
#
_cell.length_a   1.000
_cell.length_b   1.000
_cell.length_c   1.000
_cell.angle_alpha   90.00
_cell.angle_beta   90.00
_cell.angle_gamma   90.00
#
_symmetry.space_group_name_H-M   'P 1'
#
loop_
_entity.id
_entity.type
_entity.pdbx_description
1 polymer ?
#
loop_
_entity_poly.entity_id
_entity_poly.type
_entity_poly.pdbx_seq_one_letter_code
_entity_poly.pdbx_strand_id
1 'polypeptide(L)'
;MVLNKNAYLAIQAILISLITPLLNKLCLLHSLIQEYSLAIPGIAFGISYYICTFLPRFSFKSLEQVIAESAQKKLINKIDERLKNPSLTKAKRQELIELKNDVYNKELDIYRINVNASMKDLESTLNQNKE
;
A
#
# COMPACT_ATOMS: atom_id res chain seq x y z
N MET A 1 -3.76 14.95 -13.27
CA MET A 1 -2.40 15.35 -13.70
C MET A 1 -2.24 14.99 -15.17
N VAL A 2 -2.01 15.98 -16.04
CA VAL A 2 -1.81 15.74 -17.49
C VAL A 2 -0.32 15.52 -17.73
N LEU A 3 0.07 14.31 -18.14
CA LEU A 3 1.46 14.00 -18.50
C LEU A 3 1.88 14.82 -19.73
N ASN A 4 3.07 15.41 -19.71
CA ASN A 4 3.68 15.98 -20.92
C ASN A 4 3.82 14.87 -21.98
N LYS A 5 3.59 15.18 -23.26
CA LYS A 5 3.68 14.26 -24.40
C LYS A 5 4.92 13.36 -24.37
N ASN A 6 6.10 13.89 -24.04
CA ASN A 6 7.33 13.09 -23.99
C ASN A 6 7.33 12.10 -22.82
N ALA A 7 6.83 12.51 -21.66
CA ALA A 7 6.70 11.64 -20.49
C ALA A 7 5.62 10.56 -20.73
N TYR A 8 4.52 10.92 -21.40
CA TYR A 8 3.48 9.97 -21.80
C TYR A 8 4.04 8.88 -22.73
N LEU A 9 4.78 9.27 -23.77
CA LEU A 9 5.38 8.31 -24.71
C LEU A 9 6.43 7.42 -24.03
N ALA A 10 7.25 7.98 -23.14
CA ALA A 10 8.24 7.22 -22.39
C ALA A 10 7.58 6.18 -21.46
N ILE A 11 6.55 6.57 -20.72
CA ILE A 11 5.81 5.67 -19.83
C ILE A 11 5.06 4.61 -20.67
N GLN A 12 4.44 4.99 -21.78
CA GLN A 12 3.79 4.03 -22.68
C GLN A 12 4.77 2.96 -23.18
N ALA A 13 5.97 3.37 -23.61
CA ALA A 13 7.00 2.46 -24.11
C ALA A 13 7.47 1.48 -23.02
N ILE A 14 7.66 1.96 -21.79
CA ILE A 14 8.02 1.12 -20.63
C ILE A 14 6.88 0.14 -20.31
N LEU A 15 5.63 0.59 -20.31
CA LEU A 15 4.50 -0.29 -20.03
C LEU A 15 4.33 -1.36 -21.11
N ILE A 16 4.47 -1.00 -22.39
CA ILE A 16 4.38 -1.96 -23.51
C ILE A 16 5.50 -3.02 -23.40
N SER A 17 6.73 -2.62 -23.06
CA SER A 17 7.85 -3.56 -22.92
C SER A 17 7.68 -4.54 -21.76
N LEU A 18 6.94 -4.15 -20.70
CA LEU A 18 6.61 -5.03 -19.57
C LEU A 18 5.36 -5.90 -19.85
N ILE A 19 4.31 -5.33 -20.43
CA ILE A 19 3.02 -6.00 -20.64
C ILE A 19 3.11 -7.06 -21.74
N THR A 20 3.83 -6.78 -22.82
CA THR A 20 3.98 -7.69 -23.96
C THR A 20 4.50 -9.08 -23.55
N PRO A 21 5.63 -9.23 -22.83
CA PRO A 21 6.11 -10.54 -22.39
C PRO A 21 5.20 -11.19 -21.33
N LEU A 22 4.50 -10.41 -20.50
CA LEU A 22 3.52 -10.93 -19.53
C LEU A 22 2.31 -11.55 -20.25
N LEU A 23 1.74 -10.85 -21.23
CA LEU A 23 0.66 -11.36 -22.06
C LEU A 23 1.08 -12.60 -22.82
N ASN A 24 2.31 -12.62 -23.35
CA ASN A 24 2.84 -13.79 -24.04
C ASN A 24 2.92 -15.02 -23.12
N LYS A 25 3.44 -14.84 -21.88
CA LYS A 25 3.45 -15.91 -20.86
C LYS A 25 2.04 -16.37 -20.49
N LEU A 26 1.08 -15.44 -20.38
CA LEU A 26 -0.31 -15.76 -20.06
C LEU A 26 -0.99 -16.56 -21.18
N CYS A 27 -0.75 -16.19 -22.44
CA CYS A 27 -1.26 -16.93 -23.60
C CYS A 27 -0.66 -18.33 -23.70
N LEU A 28 0.64 -18.47 -23.41
CA LEU A 28 1.32 -19.78 -23.34
C LEU A 28 0.70 -20.67 -22.23
N LEU A 29 0.45 -20.10 -21.05
CA LEU A 29 -0.14 -20.82 -19.92
C LEU A 29 -1.53 -21.40 -20.24
N HIS A 30 -2.32 -20.70 -21.05
CA HIS A 30 -3.68 -21.09 -21.41
C HIS A 30 -3.78 -21.74 -22.80
N SER A 31 -2.66 -22.12 -23.42
CA SER A 31 -2.61 -22.73 -24.76
C SER A 31 -3.29 -21.90 -25.86
N LEU A 32 -3.33 -20.57 -25.73
CA LEU A 32 -4.00 -19.62 -26.64
C LEU A 32 -3.08 -19.18 -27.82
N ILE A 33 -2.15 -20.04 -28.24
CA ILE A 33 -0.90 -19.62 -28.90
C ILE A 33 -1.07 -19.22 -30.38
N GLN A 34 -2.07 -19.75 -31.11
CA GLN A 34 -2.10 -19.62 -32.57
C GLN A 34 -2.81 -18.36 -33.12
N GLU A 35 -3.76 -17.76 -32.41
CA GLU A 35 -4.51 -16.60 -32.93
C GLU A 35 -4.10 -15.27 -32.27
N TYR A 36 -3.56 -15.31 -31.05
CA TYR A 36 -3.35 -14.11 -30.24
C TYR A 36 -1.95 -13.50 -30.37
N SER A 37 -0.95 -14.22 -30.89
CA SER A 37 0.43 -13.72 -30.99
C SER A 37 0.56 -12.43 -31.81
N LEU A 38 -0.28 -12.29 -32.85
CA LEU A 38 -0.38 -11.09 -33.70
C LEU A 38 -1.13 -9.94 -33.00
N ALA A 39 -2.05 -10.25 -32.07
CA ALA A 39 -2.86 -9.28 -31.36
C ALA A 39 -2.19 -8.76 -30.07
N ILE A 40 -1.23 -9.50 -29.50
CA ILE A 40 -0.54 -9.14 -28.25
C ILE A 40 0.00 -7.70 -28.25
N PRO A 41 0.69 -7.21 -29.31
CA PRO A 41 1.19 -5.84 -29.33
C PRO A 41 0.06 -4.79 -29.25
N GLY A 42 -1.05 -5.04 -29.94
CA GLY A 42 -2.22 -4.16 -29.92
C GLY A 42 -2.93 -4.16 -28.56
N ILE A 43 -3.07 -5.33 -27.93
CA ILE A 43 -3.62 -5.47 -26.58
C ILE A 43 -2.71 -4.78 -25.55
N ALA A 44 -1.39 -4.95 -25.66
CA ALA A 44 -0.42 -4.29 -24.79
C ALA A 44 -0.48 -2.77 -24.90
N PHE A 45 -0.62 -2.25 -26.13
CA PHE A 45 -0.85 -0.82 -26.37
C PHE A 45 -2.16 -0.33 -25.74
N GLY A 46 -3.26 -1.08 -25.88
CA GLY A 46 -4.56 -0.75 -25.27
C GLY A 46 -4.51 -0.69 -23.74
N ILE A 47 -3.87 -1.69 -23.10
CA ILE A 47 -3.68 -1.70 -21.63
C ILE A 47 -2.79 -0.54 -21.20
N SER A 48 -1.70 -0.28 -21.91
CA SER A 48 -0.79 0.84 -21.64
C SER A 48 -1.49 2.20 -21.77
N TYR A 49 -2.29 2.39 -22.82
CA TYR A 49 -3.13 3.57 -23.01
C TYR A 49 -4.13 3.76 -21.86
N TYR A 50 -4.82 2.68 -21.46
CA TYR A 50 -5.75 2.73 -20.33
C TYR A 50 -5.04 3.15 -19.03
N ILE A 51 -3.87 2.56 -18.76
CA ILE A 51 -3.05 2.91 -17.60
C ILE A 51 -2.64 4.38 -17.66
N CYS A 52 -2.04 4.86 -18.74
CA CYS A 52 -1.56 6.25 -18.81
C CYS A 52 -2.70 7.29 -18.75
N THR A 53 -3.89 6.96 -19.23
CA THR A 53 -4.99 7.93 -19.41
C THR A 53 -5.99 7.91 -18.25
N PHE A 54 -6.27 6.73 -17.71
CA PHE A 54 -7.32 6.53 -16.71
C PHE A 54 -6.76 6.19 -15.33
N LEU A 55 -5.62 5.49 -15.21
CA LEU A 55 -5.03 5.17 -13.90
C LEU A 55 -4.74 6.44 -13.06
N PRO A 56 -4.26 7.57 -13.62
CA PRO A 56 -4.09 8.82 -12.86
C PRO A 56 -5.40 9.46 -12.38
N ARG A 57 -6.56 9.06 -12.92
CA ARG A 57 -7.88 9.54 -12.47
C ARG A 57 -8.37 8.77 -11.25
N PHE A 58 -7.89 7.55 -11.07
CA PHE A 58 -8.06 6.82 -9.82
C PHE A 58 -6.96 7.30 -8.88
N SER A 59 -7.35 7.95 -7.78
CA SER A 59 -6.41 8.24 -6.69
C SER A 59 -6.06 6.91 -6.04
N PHE A 60 -5.06 6.23 -6.61
CA PHE A 60 -4.46 5.07 -5.95
C PHE A 60 -3.73 5.59 -4.72
N LYS A 61 -4.06 5.01 -3.57
CA LYS A 61 -3.30 5.25 -2.36
C LYS A 61 -1.84 4.89 -2.63
N SER A 62 -0.89 5.71 -2.17
CA SER A 62 0.52 5.38 -2.33
C SER A 62 0.83 4.04 -1.65
N LEU A 63 1.90 3.36 -2.09
CA LEU A 63 2.31 2.13 -1.42
C LEU A 63 2.58 2.36 0.07
N GLU A 64 3.14 3.52 0.44
CA GLU A 64 3.34 3.87 1.84
C GLU A 64 2.02 4.03 2.59
N GLN A 65 1.00 4.64 1.97
CA GLN A 65 -0.34 4.75 2.55
C GLN A 65 -0.95 3.36 2.81
N VAL A 66 -0.85 2.45 1.84
CA VAL A 66 -1.37 1.08 1.99
C VAL A 66 -0.64 0.33 3.10
N ILE A 67 0.68 0.49 3.21
CA ILE A 67 1.49 -0.13 4.27
C ILE A 67 1.13 0.46 5.64
N ALA A 68 0.95 1.78 5.73
CA ALA A 68 0.59 2.47 6.96
C ALA A 68 -0.80 2.05 7.46
N GLU A 69 -1.80 2.01 6.58
CA GLU A 69 -3.15 1.54 6.90
C GLU A 69 -3.14 0.08 7.39
N SER A 70 -2.33 -0.76 6.76
CA SER A 70 -2.13 -2.15 7.18
C SER A 70 -1.49 -2.24 8.57
N ALA A 71 -0.48 -1.42 8.86
CA ALA A 71 0.18 -1.36 10.16
C ALA A 71 -0.77 -0.85 11.27
N GLN A 72 -1.53 0.20 10.99
CA GLN A 72 -2.54 0.76 11.89
C GLN A 72 -3.61 -0.27 12.25
N LYS A 73 -4.13 -0.98 11.24
CA LYS A 73 -5.12 -2.06 11.44
C LYS A 73 -4.56 -3.19 12.32
N LYS A 74 -3.30 -3.59 12.10
CA LYS A 74 -2.62 -4.60 12.94
C LYS A 74 -2.47 -4.14 14.38
N LEU A 75 -2.16 -2.85 14.60
CA LEU A 75 -2.01 -2.29 15.94
C LEU A 75 -3.34 -2.27 16.69
N ILE A 76 -4.41 -1.81 16.03
CA ILE A 76 -5.77 -1.80 16.61
C ILE A 76 -6.20 -3.22 16.99
N ASN A 77 -5.97 -4.20 16.11
CA ASN A 77 -6.30 -5.60 16.39
C ASN A 77 -5.58 -6.13 17.66
N LYS A 78 -4.29 -5.78 17.83
CA LYS A 78 -3.54 -6.16 19.04
C LYS A 78 -4.10 -5.49 20.31
N ILE A 79 -4.52 -4.22 20.21
CA ILE A 79 -5.16 -3.52 21.33
C ILE A 79 -6.49 -4.20 21.67
N ASP A 80 -7.31 -4.52 20.67
CA ASP A 80 -8.59 -5.21 20.85
C ASP A 80 -8.43 -6.60 21.46
N GLU A 81 -7.41 -7.37 21.06
CA GLU A 81 -7.07 -8.65 21.70
C GLU A 81 -6.71 -8.48 23.17
N ARG A 82 -5.95 -7.43 23.53
CA ARG A 82 -5.62 -7.15 24.93
C ARG A 82 -6.82 -6.69 25.73
N LEU A 83 -7.72 -5.89 25.16
CA LEU A 83 -8.95 -5.43 25.82
C LEU A 83 -9.93 -6.58 26.16
N LYS A 84 -9.85 -7.70 25.42
CA LYS A 84 -10.62 -8.92 25.73
C LYS A 84 -10.15 -9.62 27.00
N ASN A 85 -8.96 -9.32 27.51
CA ASN A 85 -8.46 -9.94 28.74
C ASN A 85 -9.27 -9.48 29.96
N PRO A 86 -9.95 -10.38 30.69
CA PRO A 86 -10.74 -10.03 31.87
C PRO A 86 -9.90 -9.64 33.09
N SER A 87 -8.61 -9.99 33.13
CA SER A 87 -7.71 -9.65 34.26
C SER A 87 -7.12 -8.23 34.18
N LEU A 88 -7.51 -7.46 33.16
CA LEU A 88 -7.03 -6.08 33.01
C LEU A 88 -7.65 -5.16 34.07
N THR A 89 -6.81 -4.38 34.75
CA THR A 89 -7.28 -3.35 35.68
C THR A 89 -8.04 -2.25 34.93
N LYS A 90 -8.99 -1.60 35.62
CA LYS A 90 -9.79 -0.50 35.04
C LYS A 90 -8.91 0.62 34.45
N ALA A 91 -7.83 0.98 35.15
CA ALA A 91 -6.87 2.00 34.69
C ALA A 91 -6.19 1.60 33.37
N LYS A 92 -5.64 0.38 33.28
CA LYS A 92 -4.98 -0.12 32.05
C LYS A 92 -5.96 -0.28 30.89
N ARG A 93 -7.22 -0.58 31.19
CA ARG A 93 -8.27 -0.72 30.17
C ARG A 93 -8.60 0.64 29.57
N GLN A 94 -8.68 1.67 30.41
CA GLN A 94 -8.88 3.05 29.96
C GLN A 94 -7.71 3.54 29.10
N GLU A 95 -6.48 3.28 29.52
CA GLU A 95 -5.25 3.62 28.76
C GLU A 95 -5.23 2.97 27.37
N LEU A 96 -5.62 1.68 27.27
CA LEU A 96 -5.72 0.99 25.97
C LEU A 96 -6.84 1.55 25.08
N ILE A 97 -7.95 2.00 25.66
CA ILE A 97 -9.05 2.64 24.91
C ILE A 97 -8.62 4.01 24.38
N GLU A 98 -7.93 4.80 25.20
CA GLU A 98 -7.36 6.09 24.80
C GLU A 98 -6.31 5.91 23.69
N LEU A 99 -5.40 4.95 23.85
CA LEU A 99 -4.41 4.60 22.82
C LEU A 99 -5.08 4.15 21.51
N LYS A 100 -6.18 3.39 21.57
CA LYS A 100 -6.96 2.99 20.39
C LYS A 100 -7.54 4.22 19.69
N ASN A 101 -8.15 5.13 20.44
CA ASN A 101 -8.73 6.36 19.90
C ASN A 101 -7.67 7.27 19.29
N ASP A 102 -6.49 7.37 19.90
CA ASP A 102 -5.36 8.12 19.35
C ASP A 102 -4.87 7.53 18.03
N VAL A 103 -4.81 6.20 17.92
CA VAL A 103 -4.43 5.52 16.67
C VAL A 103 -5.48 5.74 15.57
N TYR A 104 -6.76 5.89 15.91
CA TYR A 104 -7.80 6.30 14.94
C TYR A 104 -7.68 7.77 14.56
N ASN A 105 -7.51 8.66 15.54
CA ASN A 105 -7.48 10.12 15.33
C ASN A 105 -6.19 10.61 14.65
N LYS A 106 -5.08 9.87 14.77
CA LYS A 106 -3.81 10.17 14.07
C LYS A 106 -3.81 9.89 12.57
N GLU A 107 -4.96 9.58 11.97
CA GLU A 107 -5.15 9.61 10.50
C GLU A 107 -4.73 10.95 9.85
N LEU A 108 -4.52 12.03 10.61
CA LEU A 108 -4.09 13.33 10.10
C LEU A 108 -2.58 13.65 10.18
N ASP A 109 -1.76 12.91 10.94
CA ASP A 109 -0.33 13.25 11.16
C ASP A 109 0.68 12.20 10.66
N ILE A 110 0.22 11.01 10.22
CA ILE A 110 1.11 9.98 9.63
C ILE A 110 1.75 10.48 8.31
N TYR A 111 1.21 11.53 7.70
CA TYR A 111 1.82 12.17 6.53
C TYR A 111 2.98 13.12 6.84
N ARG A 112 3.29 13.40 8.11
CA ARG A 112 4.42 14.28 8.49
C ARG A 112 5.36 13.73 9.56
N ILE A 113 4.95 12.74 10.35
CA ILE A 113 5.77 12.28 11.47
C ILE A 113 6.46 10.96 11.12
N ASN A 114 7.72 11.10 10.74
CA ASN A 114 8.83 10.18 11.02
C ASN A 114 8.44 8.92 11.83
N VAL A 115 8.11 7.83 11.15
CA VAL A 115 8.04 6.48 11.75
C VAL A 115 9.33 6.14 12.53
N ASN A 116 10.46 6.73 12.13
CA ASN A 116 11.74 6.62 12.83
C ASN A 116 11.76 7.30 14.21
N ALA A 117 11.04 8.40 14.44
CA ALA A 117 11.05 9.10 15.73
C ALA A 117 10.27 8.30 16.78
N SER A 118 9.10 7.78 16.42
CA SER A 118 8.28 6.97 17.33
C SER A 118 8.89 5.60 17.62
N MET A 119 9.62 4.97 16.68
CA MET A 119 10.37 3.74 16.98
C MET A 119 11.53 3.98 17.94
N LYS A 120 12.25 5.11 17.78
CA LYS A 120 13.40 5.45 18.62
C LYS A 120 12.99 5.82 20.05
N ASP A 121 11.87 6.52 20.21
CA ASP A 121 11.29 6.81 21.53
C ASP A 121 10.73 5.54 22.19
N LEU A 122 10.19 4.60 21.41
CA LEU A 122 9.73 3.32 21.95
C LEU A 122 10.91 2.45 22.42
N GLU A 123 12.00 2.40 21.65
CA GLU A 123 13.23 1.68 22.03
C GLU A 123 13.94 2.30 23.24
N SER A 124 13.98 3.64 23.34
CA SER A 124 14.58 4.32 24.50
C SER A 124 13.78 4.05 25.78
N THR A 125 12.44 4.10 25.70
CA THR A 125 11.54 3.81 26.83
C THR A 125 11.61 2.34 27.27
N LEU A 126 11.83 1.41 26.33
CA LEU A 126 11.99 -0.02 26.64
C LEU A 126 13.34 -0.35 27.28
N ASN A 127 14.41 0.39 26.96
CA ASN A 127 15.74 0.14 27.50
C ASN A 127 16.00 0.83 28.85
N GLN A 128 15.30 1.92 29.17
CA GLN A 128 15.38 2.57 30.49
C GLN A 128 14.71 1.76 31.62
N ASN A 129 13.88 0.76 31.29
CA ASN A 129 13.23 -0.12 32.27
C ASN A 129 14.01 -1.43 32.51
N LYS A 130 15.29 -1.49 32.13
CA LYS A 130 16.18 -2.65 32.30
C LYS A 130 17.36 -2.40 33.26
N GLU A 131 17.46 -1.22 33.85
CA GLU A 131 18.32 -0.93 35.02
C GLU A 131 17.45 -0.83 36.28
#